data_AF-A0A367LV19-F1
#
_entry.id   AF-A0A367LV19-F1
#
_cell.length_a   1.000
_cell.length_b   1.000
_cell.length_c   1.000
_cell.angle_alpha   90.00
_cell.angle_beta   90.00
_cell.angle_gamma   90.00
#
_symmetry.space_group_name_H-M   'P 1'
#
loop_
_entity.id
_entity.type
_entity.pdbx_description
1 polymer ?
#
loop_
_entity_poly.entity_id
_entity_poly.type
_entity_poly.pdbx_seq_one_letter_code
_entity_poly.pdbx_strand_id
1 'polypeptide(L)'
;ASWPLRTREGRTLYAMLRGAPRAIPQALAVPTAAKPAPAATGLCLGDAELAADFRRALKVYARDVPLLLNGETGSGKEAFAKAVHLAGPRAEQAFVALNCAAIP
;
A
#
# COMPACT_ATOMS: atom_id res chain seq x y z
N ALA A 1 15.24 -14.32 32.77
CA ALA A 1 14.82 -15.66 33.26
C ALA A 1 15.44 -16.72 32.35
N SER A 2 15.71 -17.92 32.86
CA SER A 2 16.10 -19.07 32.06
C SER A 2 14.91 -20.02 31.89
N TRP A 3 14.82 -20.70 30.75
CA TRP A 3 13.74 -21.62 30.42
C TRP A 3 14.29 -22.96 29.96
N PRO A 4 13.62 -24.09 30.31
CA PRO A 4 14.03 -25.40 29.86
C PRO A 4 13.72 -25.59 28.37
N LEU A 5 14.67 -26.18 27.64
CA LEU A 5 14.55 -26.64 26.26
C LEU A 5 14.84 -28.15 26.23
N ARG A 6 14.18 -28.89 25.34
CA ARG A 6 14.49 -30.30 25.10
C ARG A 6 15.08 -30.48 23.72
N THR A 7 16.21 -31.19 23.63
CA THR A 7 16.77 -31.60 22.35
C THR A 7 15.95 -32.75 21.77
N ARG A 8 16.11 -33.01 20.47
CA ARG A 8 15.46 -34.13 19.77
C ARG A 8 15.86 -35.50 20.35
N GLU A 9 17.03 -35.57 20.96
CA GLU A 9 17.57 -36.76 21.66
C GLU A 9 17.11 -36.85 23.13
N GLY A 10 16.21 -35.97 23.58
CA GLY A 10 15.65 -36.00 24.93
C GLY A 10 16.51 -35.35 26.02
N ARG A 11 17.63 -34.70 25.67
CA ARG A 11 18.46 -33.97 26.64
C ARG A 11 17.79 -32.66 27.03
N THR A 12 17.85 -32.31 28.32
CA THR A 12 17.36 -31.03 28.82
C THR A 12 18.47 -29.99 28.82
N LEU A 13 18.22 -28.85 28.20
CA LEU A 13 19.09 -27.67 28.20
C LEU A 13 18.33 -26.51 28.87
N TYR A 14 19.05 -25.53 29.41
CA TYR A 14 18.44 -24.28 29.87
C TYR A 14 18.96 -23.12 29.03
N ALA A 15 18.06 -22.29 28.51
CA ALA A 15 18.40 -21.13 27.70
C ALA A 15 17.95 -19.85 28.39
N MET A 16 18.73 -18.77 28.21
CA MET A 16 18.39 -17.43 28.65
C MET A 16 18.53 -16.48 27.46
N LEU A 17 17.46 -15.75 27.13
CA LEU A 17 17.51 -14.71 26.11
C LEU A 17 18.30 -13.51 26.65
N ARG A 18 19.31 -13.06 25.90
CA ARG A 18 20.08 -11.85 26.18
C ARG A 18 19.90 -10.86 25.04
N GLY A 19 19.52 -9.63 25.36
CA GLY A 19 19.30 -8.57 24.39
C GLY A 19 18.06 -7.74 24.73
N ALA A 20 18.01 -6.51 24.21
CA ALA A 20 16.80 -5.70 24.29
C ALA A 20 15.71 -6.32 23.40
N PRO A 21 14.44 -6.41 23.85
CA PRO A 21 13.35 -6.80 22.98
C PRO A 21 13.34 -5.86 21.79
N ARG A 22 13.50 -6.40 20.58
CA ARG A 22 13.37 -5.61 19.36
C ARG A 22 11.92 -5.16 19.32
N ALA A 23 11.68 -3.86 19.48
CA ALA A 23 10.36 -3.30 19.26
C ALA A 23 9.97 -3.65 17.82
N ILE A 24 8.97 -4.51 17.66
CA ILE A 24 8.28 -4.61 16.38
C ILE A 24 7.75 -3.20 16.16
N PRO A 25 8.10 -2.51 15.05
CA PRO A 25 7.48 -1.24 14.76
C PRO A 25 5.98 -1.49 14.78
N GLN A 26 5.27 -0.91 15.76
CA GLN A 26 3.83 -0.82 15.61
C GLN A 26 3.62 -0.12 14.27
N ALA A 27 2.87 -0.75 13.38
CA ALA A 27 2.50 -0.12 12.12
C ALA A 27 2.09 1.30 12.46
N LEU A 28 2.85 2.29 11.95
CA LEU A 28 2.53 3.69 12.17
C LEU A 28 1.07 3.82 11.85
N ALA A 29 0.25 4.19 12.85
CA ALA A 29 -1.15 4.47 12.62
C ALA A 29 -1.17 5.50 11.51
N VAL A 30 -1.56 5.08 10.30
CA VAL A 30 -1.71 6.00 9.20
C VAL A 30 -2.75 6.98 9.71
N PRO A 31 -2.41 8.28 9.88
CA PRO A 31 -3.39 9.23 10.36
C PRO A 31 -4.60 9.10 9.42
N THR A 32 -5.77 8.86 9.99
CA THR A 32 -7.03 8.95 9.27
C THR A 32 -7.18 10.41 8.88
N ALA A 33 -6.58 10.76 7.73
CA ALA A 33 -6.62 12.09 7.21
C ALA A 33 -8.07 12.33 6.76
N ALA A 34 -8.84 13.00 7.61
CA ALA A 34 -10.12 13.55 7.22
C ALA A 34 -9.90 14.61 6.12
N LYS A 35 -10.31 14.23 4.91
CA LYS A 35 -10.74 14.99 3.72
C LYS A 35 -10.00 16.30 3.33
N PRO A 36 -9.37 16.31 2.14
CA PRO A 36 -9.55 17.38 1.16
C PRO A 36 -10.71 17.02 0.21
N ALA A 37 -11.69 17.91 0.07
CA ALA A 37 -12.71 17.85 -0.98
C ALA A 37 -12.04 17.90 -2.38
N PRO A 38 -12.68 17.34 -3.42
CA PRO A 38 -11.99 16.98 -4.65
C PRO A 38 -11.69 18.22 -5.47
N ALA A 39 -10.46 18.72 -5.40
CA ALA A 39 -9.90 19.43 -6.55
C ALA A 39 -9.73 18.38 -7.64
N ALA A 40 -10.52 18.50 -8.71
CA ALA A 40 -10.44 17.66 -9.90
C ALA A 40 -8.96 17.41 -10.23
N THR A 41 -8.59 16.13 -10.13
CA THR A 41 -7.23 15.64 -10.31
C THR A 41 -6.78 16.07 -11.70
N GLY A 42 -5.57 16.58 -11.83
CA GLY A 42 -4.97 17.06 -13.10
C GLY A 42 -4.76 15.98 -14.17
N LEU A 43 -5.64 14.97 -14.23
CA LEU A 43 -5.71 13.98 -15.28
C LEU A 43 -6.56 14.54 -16.43
N CYS A 44 -5.91 14.88 -17.54
CA CYS A 44 -6.59 15.32 -18.75
C CYS A 44 -7.24 14.13 -19.45
N LEU A 45 -8.55 13.93 -19.26
CA LEU A 45 -9.35 12.90 -19.95
C LEU A 45 -9.85 13.37 -21.33
N GLY A 46 -9.10 14.26 -21.99
CA GLY A 46 -9.44 14.77 -23.32
C GLY A 46 -9.29 13.72 -24.43
N ASP A 47 -8.44 12.72 -24.21
CA ASP A 47 -8.31 11.57 -25.10
C ASP A 47 -9.38 10.51 -24.81
N ALA A 48 -10.03 10.02 -25.87
CA ALA A 48 -11.16 9.10 -25.77
C ALA A 48 -10.76 7.71 -25.28
N GLU A 49 -9.56 7.25 -25.63
CA GLU A 49 -9.03 5.95 -25.22
C GLU A 49 -8.66 5.98 -23.74
N LEU A 50 -7.93 7.01 -23.30
CA LEU A 50 -7.61 7.23 -21.89
C LEU A 50 -8.88 7.36 -21.03
N ALA A 51 -9.89 8.08 -21.52
CA ALA A 51 -11.19 8.18 -20.84
C ALA A 51 -11.91 6.82 -20.75
N ALA A 52 -11.80 5.96 -21.76
CA ALA A 52 -12.35 4.62 -21.74
C ALA A 52 -11.62 3.72 -20.73
N ASP A 53 -10.29 3.79 -20.69
CA ASP A 53 -9.47 3.05 -19.74
C ASP A 53 -9.70 3.51 -18.30
N PHE A 54 -9.87 4.81 -18.07
CA PHE A 54 -10.24 5.34 -16.75
C PHE A 54 -11.57 4.75 -16.26
N ARG A 55 -12.61 4.73 -17.13
CA ARG A 55 -13.90 4.10 -16.79
C ARG A 55 -13.77 2.60 -16.53
N ARG A 56 -12.90 1.91 -17.26
CA ARG A 56 -12.63 0.47 -17.07
C ARG A 56 -11.94 0.22 -15.73
N ALA A 57 -10.89 0.99 -15.43
CA ALA A 57 -10.15 0.93 -14.18
C ALA A 57 -11.07 1.16 -12.98
N LEU A 58 -11.98 2.13 -13.04
CA LEU A 58 -12.96 2.38 -11.97
C LEU A 58 -13.86 1.16 -11.68
N LYS A 59 -14.34 0.49 -12.73
CA LYS A 59 -15.18 -0.71 -12.57
C LYS A 59 -14.42 -1.85 -11.89
N VAL A 60 -13.15 -2.05 -12.26
CA VAL A 60 -12.29 -3.09 -11.69
C VAL A 60 -11.90 -2.74 -10.25
N TYR A 61 -11.51 -1.49 -10.01
CA TYR A 61 -11.16 -0.98 -8.67
C TYR A 61 -12.34 -1.09 -7.68
N ALA A 62 -13.56 -0.81 -8.14
CA ALA A 62 -14.77 -0.95 -7.31
C ALA A 62 -15.06 -2.40 -6.88
N ARG A 63 -14.46 -3.40 -7.54
CA ARG A 63 -14.56 -4.82 -7.18
C ARG A 63 -13.40 -5.31 -6.33
N ASP A 64 -12.58 -4.40 -5.81
CA ASP A 64 -11.38 -4.69 -5.03
C ASP A 64 -10.35 -5.56 -5.77
N VAL A 65 -10.31 -5.43 -7.09
CA VAL A 65 -9.33 -6.12 -7.94
C VAL A 65 -8.11 -5.22 -8.11
N PRO A 66 -6.88 -5.74 -7.90
CA PRO A 66 -5.65 -4.97 -8.11
C PRO A 66 -5.49 -4.47 -9.54
N LEU A 67 -4.98 -3.25 -9.70
CA LEU A 67 -4.68 -2.64 -11.00
C LEU A 67 -3.18 -2.58 -11.25
N LEU A 68 -2.73 -3.08 -12.40
CA LEU A 68 -1.38 -2.88 -12.92
C LEU A 68 -1.43 -1.81 -14.01
N LEU A 69 -0.74 -0.69 -13.79
CA LEU A 69 -0.62 0.39 -14.76
C LEU A 69 0.73 0.30 -15.46
N ASN A 70 0.70 0.12 -16.78
CA ASN A 70 1.90 0.07 -17.62
C ASN A 70 2.11 1.39 -18.36
N GLY A 71 3.34 1.66 -18.79
CA GLY A 71 3.72 2.85 -19.53
C GLY A 71 5.13 3.30 -19.20
N GLU A 72 5.66 4.24 -19.98
CA GLU A 72 7.01 4.79 -19.79
C GLU A 72 7.11 5.63 -18.51
N THR A 73 8.34 5.90 -18.05
CA THR A 73 8.59 6.83 -16.94
C THR A 73 8.07 8.22 -17.32
N GLY A 74 7.32 8.87 -16.43
CA GLY A 74 6.75 10.21 -16.69
C GLY A 74 5.40 10.24 -17.42
N SER A 75 4.85 9.10 -17.85
CA SER A 75 3.53 9.01 -18.52
C SER A 75 2.30 9.30 -17.62
N GLY A 76 2.50 9.73 -16.38
CA GLY A 76 1.39 10.11 -15.49
C GLY A 76 0.67 8.95 -14.80
N LYS A 77 1.27 7.75 -14.72
CA LYS A 77 0.67 6.57 -14.03
C LYS A 77 0.25 6.85 -12.58
N GLU A 78 1.06 7.61 -11.84
CA GLU A 78 0.74 7.99 -10.46
C GLU A 78 -0.49 8.90 -10.39
N ALA A 79 -0.59 9.87 -11.31
CA ALA A 79 -1.75 10.75 -11.42
C ALA A 79 -3.02 9.97 -11.79
N PHE A 80 -2.90 8.99 -12.69
CA PHE A 80 -4.00 8.08 -13.04
C PHE A 80 -4.45 7.25 -11.83
N ALA A 81 -3.52 6.61 -11.09
CA ALA A 81 -3.84 5.83 -9.90
C ALA A 81 -4.54 6.69 -8.83
N LYS A 82 -4.06 7.91 -8.60
CA LYS A 82 -4.65 8.86 -7.66
C LYS A 82 -6.06 9.27 -8.10
N ALA A 83 -6.27 9.54 -9.39
CA ALA A 83 -7.58 9.88 -9.93
C ALA A 83 -8.59 8.72 -9.77
N VAL A 84 -8.16 7.47 -10.05
CA VAL A 84 -9.00 6.28 -9.86
C VAL A 84 -9.37 6.09 -8.38
N HIS A 85 -8.42 6.30 -7.46
CA HIS A 85 -8.68 6.24 -6.03
C HIS A 85 -9.70 7.30 -5.57
N LEU A 86 -9.52 8.55 -5.99
CA LEU A 86 -10.42 9.67 -5.64
C LEU A 86 -11.83 9.53 -6.24
N ALA A 87 -11.97 8.86 -7.39
CA ALA A 87 -13.26 8.59 -8.02
C ALA A 87 -13.86 7.24 -7.59
N GLY A 88 -13.15 6.43 -6.81
CA GLY A 88 -13.55 5.10 -6.38
C GLY A 88 -14.22 5.05 -5.01
N PRO A 89 -14.64 3.85 -4.55
CA PRO A 89 -15.34 3.69 -3.27
C PRO A 89 -14.48 3.97 -2.04
N ARG A 90 -13.15 4.04 -2.21
CA ARG A 90 -12.16 4.32 -1.15
C ARG A 90 -11.66 5.76 -1.17
N ALA A 91 -12.35 6.68 -1.86
CA ALA A 91 -11.91 8.07 -2.00
C ALA A 91 -11.66 8.81 -0.67
N GLU A 92 -12.37 8.43 0.39
CA GLU A 92 -12.21 9.01 1.74
C GLU A 92 -11.14 8.31 2.58
N GLN A 93 -10.50 7.25 2.05
CA GLN A 93 -9.40 6.55 2.71
C GLN A 93 -8.05 7.17 2.31
N ALA A 94 -7.00 6.86 3.06
CA ALA A 94 -5.66 7.34 2.74
C ALA A 94 -5.16 6.75 1.41
N PHE A 95 -4.66 7.61 0.52
CA PHE A 95 -3.86 7.20 -0.64
C PHE A 95 -2.39 7.14 -0.26
N VAL A 96 -1.84 5.95 -0.10
CA VAL A 96 -0.43 5.74 0.23
C VAL A 96 0.34 5.39 -1.04
N ALA A 97 1.21 6.29 -1.49
CA ALA A 97 2.12 6.05 -2.60
C ALA A 97 3.46 5.48 -2.08
N LEU A 98 3.92 4.39 -2.71
CA LEU A 98 5.21 3.78 -2.43
C LEU A 98 6.02 3.68 -3.73
N ASN A 99 7.20 4.27 -3.75
CA ASN A 99 8.14 4.11 -4.85
C ASN A 99 9.16 3.02 -4.51
N CYS A 100 9.02 1.85 -5.11
CA CYS A 100 9.91 0.72 -4.86
C CYS A 100 11.38 0.99 -5.28
N ALA A 101 11.62 1.89 -6.25
CA ALA A 101 12.98 2.24 -6.67
C ALA A 101 13.74 3.09 -5.63
N ALA A 102 13.04 3.61 -4.61
CA ALA A 102 13.64 4.39 -3.53
C ALA A 102 13.89 3.57 -2.25
N ILE A 103 13.64 2.26 -2.27
CA ILE A 103 13.86 1.37 -1.13
C ILE A 103 15.26 0.73 -1.27
N PRO A 104 16.14 0.83 -0.24
CA PRO A 104 17.49 0.26 -0.26
C PRO A 104 17.52 -1.27 -0.10
#